data_AF-A0A6J8FIG8-F1
#
_entry.id   AF-A0A6J8FIG8-F1
#
_cell.length_a   1.000
_cell.length_b   1.000
_cell.length_c   1.000
_cell.angle_alpha   90.00
_cell.angle_beta   90.00
_cell.angle_gamma   90.00
#
_symmetry.space_group_name_H-M   'P 1'
#
loop_
_entity.id
_entity.type
_entity.pdbx_description
1 polymer ?
#
loop_
_entity_poly.entity_id
_entity_poly.type
_entity_poly.pdbx_seq_one_letter_code
_entity_poly.pdbx_strand_id
1 'polypeptide(L)'
;MLLDDPQEPQDTQGTPLLVVISFADHYPQQMPSAVLVPPPGGEKIKHPYSVMSIDGRIQVECLSFLRGVVRPYSLLDMLLAISEQFELEYPLVGANYVPPTATASDLLSAQSAELSDMDPARQSLVQEAAERVVIDVNQKASKYLDMREQALLYLQKLNESNRELQRAKEILTEHQDELQEYLPSVGNVSSLVRQLDGHEDTVEEHANCLVPADPLQARALELLAEIHAADDTLALLEEGLKRELMTCDDYVKNVSDVGREQFVSRHLYLKVSDKLGKTSSGAAATTPVSTPPPGQSPRSPPEVPQRLAPTEALRMEFPSADVDVIRDVLASVEGDLTIARQQLKMMFP
;
A
#
# COMPACT_ATOMS: atom_id res chain seq x y z
N MET A 1 34.34 29.39 53.05
CA MET A 1 35.11 28.44 52.22
C MET A 1 34.09 27.54 51.56
N LEU A 2 33.69 27.93 50.35
CA LEU A 2 32.77 27.20 49.47
C LEU A 2 33.55 27.02 48.16
N LEU A 3 33.42 25.81 47.63
CA LEU A 3 34.24 25.22 46.57
C LEU A 3 34.02 25.92 45.22
N ASP A 4 35.13 26.05 44.47
CA ASP A 4 35.17 26.29 43.03
C ASP A 4 34.42 25.17 42.30
N ASP A 5 33.38 25.54 41.55
CA ASP A 5 32.75 24.70 40.53
C ASP A 5 33.44 24.97 39.17
N PRO A 6 33.74 23.92 38.37
CA PRO A 6 34.36 24.08 37.08
C PRO A 6 33.38 24.63 36.06
N GLN A 7 33.81 25.68 35.36
CA GLN A 7 33.10 26.34 34.28
C GLN A 7 32.89 25.34 33.13
N GLU A 8 31.65 24.88 32.95
CA GLU A 8 31.22 24.09 31.79
C GLU A 8 31.52 24.86 30.49
N PRO A 9 31.99 24.19 29.42
CA PRO A 9 32.19 24.84 28.14
C PRO A 9 30.84 25.30 27.56
N GLN A 10 30.74 26.60 27.28
CA GLN A 10 29.59 27.24 26.66
C GLN A 10 29.19 26.51 25.37
N ASP A 11 27.93 26.08 25.32
CA ASP A 11 27.21 25.74 24.09
C ASP A 11 27.38 26.86 23.05
N THR A 12 28.16 26.61 22.01
CA THR A 12 28.16 27.42 20.78
C THR A 12 26.87 27.17 20.00
N GLN A 13 25.74 27.69 20.48
CA GLN A 13 24.55 27.84 19.64
C GLN A 13 24.80 28.97 18.64
N GLY A 14 25.24 28.60 17.44
CA GLY A 14 25.44 29.54 16.33
C GLY A 14 24.14 30.21 15.89
N THR A 15 24.22 31.47 15.48
CA THR A 15 23.10 32.22 14.90
C THR A 15 22.54 31.45 13.69
N PRO A 16 21.21 31.21 13.61
CA PRO A 16 20.62 30.49 12.48
C PRO A 16 20.81 31.27 11.17
N LEU A 17 21.28 30.59 10.13
CA LEU A 17 21.42 31.15 8.78
C LEU A 17 20.06 31.19 8.08
N LEU A 18 19.70 32.34 7.52
CA LEU A 18 18.44 32.50 6.78
C LEU A 18 18.69 32.37 5.27
N VAL A 19 18.15 31.32 4.66
CA VAL A 19 18.20 31.10 3.21
C VAL A 19 16.78 31.20 2.63
N VAL A 20 16.60 32.09 1.66
CA VAL A 20 15.33 32.26 0.94
C VAL A 20 15.42 31.53 -0.39
N ILE A 21 14.55 30.53 -0.57
CA ILE A 21 14.41 29.78 -1.82
C ILE A 21 13.13 30.24 -2.51
N SER A 22 13.26 30.84 -3.68
CA SER A 22 12.14 31.35 -4.48
C SER A 22 11.92 30.49 -5.71
N PHE A 23 10.70 30.00 -5.87
CA PHE A 23 10.23 29.25 -7.04
C PHE A 23 9.50 30.19 -7.98
N ALA A 24 9.82 30.13 -9.28
CA ALA A 24 9.12 30.91 -10.30
C ALA A 24 7.79 30.24 -10.68
N ASP A 25 6.87 31.00 -11.27
CA ASP A 25 5.54 30.52 -11.73
C ASP A 25 5.64 29.39 -12.76
N HIS A 26 6.80 29.23 -13.40
CA HIS A 26 7.11 28.19 -14.38
C HIS A 26 7.99 27.08 -13.80
N TYR A 27 7.90 26.80 -12.50
CA TYR A 27 8.51 25.61 -11.90
C TYR A 27 7.77 24.35 -12.36
N PRO A 28 8.45 23.25 -12.75
CA PRO A 28 9.90 23.01 -12.66
C PRO A 28 10.73 23.37 -13.90
N GLN A 29 10.14 23.97 -14.94
CA GLN A 29 10.88 24.33 -16.16
C GLN A 29 11.93 25.42 -15.91
N GLN A 30 11.67 26.33 -14.97
CA GLN A 30 12.62 27.35 -14.51
C GLN A 30 13.23 26.95 -13.15
N MET A 31 14.56 27.03 -13.05
CA MET A 31 15.25 26.69 -11.80
C MET A 31 14.91 27.66 -10.67
N PRO A 32 14.73 27.15 -9.44
CA PRO A 32 14.55 27.99 -8.27
C PRO A 32 15.82 28.78 -7.96
N SER A 33 15.63 29.95 -7.35
CA SER A 33 16.73 30.82 -6.91
C SER A 33 16.89 30.75 -5.39
N ALA A 34 18.12 30.63 -4.91
CA ALA A 34 18.44 30.60 -3.49
C ALA A 34 19.31 31.81 -3.11
N VAL A 35 18.96 32.47 -2.01
CA VAL A 35 19.67 33.67 -1.53
C VAL A 35 19.91 33.56 -0.02
N LEU A 36 21.15 33.72 0.40
CA LEU A 36 21.52 33.88 1.81
C LEU A 36 21.22 35.32 2.24
N VAL A 37 20.38 35.48 3.26
CA VAL A 37 20.05 36.79 3.83
C VAL A 37 21.02 37.06 4.99
N PRO A 38 21.88 38.09 4.92
CA PRO A 38 22.81 38.39 5.99
C PRO A 38 22.05 38.81 7.25
N PRO A 39 22.48 38.35 8.44
CA PRO A 39 21.80 38.69 9.69
C PRO A 39 21.98 40.18 10.01
N PRO A 40 21.05 40.78 10.79
CA PRO A 40 21.09 42.21 11.13
C PRO A 40 22.28 42.62 12.02
N GLY A 41 23.14 41.68 12.43
CA GLY A 41 24.27 41.85 13.35
C GLY A 41 25.56 42.40 12.74
N GLY A 42 25.55 42.91 11.50
CA GLY A 42 26.72 43.52 10.86
C GLY A 42 27.75 42.53 10.30
N GLU A 43 27.42 41.24 10.28
CA GLU A 43 28.17 40.22 9.55
C GLU A 43 27.99 40.42 8.05
N LYS A 44 29.05 40.16 7.29
CA LYS A 44 29.05 40.27 5.83
C LYS A 44 29.21 38.89 5.21
N ILE A 45 28.69 38.73 4.00
CA ILE A 45 28.93 37.54 3.19
C ILE A 45 30.42 37.47 2.86
N LYS A 46 31.04 36.32 3.12
CA LYS A 46 32.45 36.04 2.81
C LYS A 46 32.66 36.17 1.30
N HIS A 47 33.72 36.85 0.88
CA HIS A 47 34.10 36.94 -0.53
C HIS A 47 35.63 36.93 -0.68
N PRO A 48 36.20 36.18 -1.64
CA PRO A 48 35.54 35.31 -2.61
C PRO A 48 34.90 34.07 -1.95
N TYR A 49 33.74 33.65 -2.47
CA TYR A 49 33.06 32.41 -2.07
C TYR A 49 32.71 31.64 -3.33
N SER A 50 33.05 30.35 -3.36
CA SER A 50 33.12 29.55 -4.59
C SER A 50 31.79 29.40 -5.34
N VAL A 51 30.68 29.34 -4.60
CA VAL A 51 29.33 29.08 -5.14
C VAL A 51 28.32 30.20 -4.84
N MET A 52 28.79 31.34 -4.34
CA MET A 52 27.90 32.42 -3.89
C MET A 52 28.41 33.79 -4.36
N SER A 53 27.48 34.58 -4.90
CA SER A 53 27.74 35.96 -5.33
C SER A 53 27.83 36.92 -4.15
N ILE A 54 28.32 38.14 -4.40
CA ILE A 54 28.44 39.22 -3.40
C ILE A 54 27.07 39.58 -2.79
N ASP A 55 26.00 39.45 -3.56
CA ASP A 55 24.62 39.72 -3.14
C ASP A 55 23.97 38.55 -2.38
N GLY A 56 24.73 37.49 -2.09
CA GLY A 56 24.24 36.31 -1.37
C GLY A 56 23.47 35.32 -2.24
N ARG A 57 23.36 35.54 -3.56
CA ARG A 57 22.75 34.55 -4.46
C ARG A 57 23.64 33.32 -4.56
N ILE A 58 23.05 32.16 -4.30
CA ILE A 58 23.71 30.85 -4.32
C ILE A 58 23.51 30.23 -5.71
N GLN A 59 24.60 29.83 -6.34
CA GLN A 59 24.60 29.10 -7.60
C GLN A 59 24.35 27.62 -7.31
N VAL A 60 23.07 27.25 -7.20
CA VAL A 60 22.63 25.89 -6.82
C VAL A 60 23.23 24.81 -7.73
N GLU A 61 23.38 25.10 -9.03
CA GLU A 61 23.99 24.18 -10.01
C GLU A 61 25.48 23.92 -9.79
N CYS A 62 26.17 24.79 -9.05
CA CYS A 62 27.59 24.65 -8.73
C CYS A 62 27.84 23.90 -7.41
N LEU A 63 26.79 23.52 -6.68
CA LEU A 63 26.92 22.76 -5.44
C LEU A 63 27.37 21.32 -5.74
N SER A 64 28.44 20.88 -5.07
CA SER A 64 29.07 19.58 -5.29
C SER A 64 28.11 18.40 -5.11
N PHE A 65 27.18 18.51 -4.15
CA PHE A 65 26.19 17.48 -3.84
C PHE A 65 25.17 17.24 -4.97
N LEU A 66 24.89 18.26 -5.78
CA LEU A 66 23.92 18.19 -6.88
C LEU A 66 24.54 17.74 -8.21
N ARG A 67 25.85 17.45 -8.21
CA ARG A 67 26.59 17.05 -9.41
C ARG A 67 26.16 15.65 -9.85
N GLY A 68 25.49 15.56 -10.99
CA GLY A 68 24.99 14.30 -11.55
C GLY A 68 23.54 13.97 -11.21
N VAL A 69 22.87 14.79 -10.39
CA VAL A 69 21.43 14.67 -10.13
C VAL A 69 20.64 15.23 -11.33
N VAL A 70 19.60 14.52 -11.76
CA VAL A 70 18.76 14.91 -12.89
C VAL A 70 17.84 16.07 -12.48
N ARG A 71 17.82 17.14 -13.28
CA ARG A 71 16.94 18.31 -13.04
C ARG A 71 15.47 17.96 -13.31
N PRO A 72 14.51 18.54 -12.58
CA PRO A 72 14.65 19.56 -11.52
C PRO A 72 15.11 18.98 -10.18
N TYR A 73 15.88 19.75 -9.40
CA TYR A 73 16.29 19.35 -8.04
C TYR A 73 15.12 19.44 -7.06
N SER A 74 14.99 18.46 -6.16
CA SER A 74 14.00 18.55 -5.09
C SER A 74 14.40 19.63 -4.08
N LEU A 75 13.43 20.20 -3.35
CA LEU A 75 13.71 21.18 -2.30
C LEU A 75 14.63 20.58 -1.22
N LEU A 76 14.45 19.31 -0.90
CA LEU A 76 15.28 18.60 0.07
C LEU A 76 16.73 18.51 -0.39
N ASP A 77 16.96 18.10 -1.65
CA ASP A 77 18.33 17.99 -2.19
C ASP A 77 19.03 19.34 -2.23
N MET A 78 18.30 20.41 -2.55
CA MET A 78 18.85 21.77 -2.52
C MET A 78 19.22 22.22 -1.10
N LEU A 79 18.37 21.94 -0.11
CA LEU A 79 18.66 22.29 1.29
C LEU A 79 19.86 21.50 1.83
N LEU A 80 19.93 20.20 1.53
CA LEU A 80 21.07 19.35 1.91
C LEU A 80 22.38 19.82 1.26
N ALA A 81 22.34 20.15 -0.03
CA ALA A 81 23.50 20.66 -0.75
C ALA A 81 24.01 22.00 -0.19
N ILE A 82 23.09 22.89 0.20
CA ILE A 82 23.44 24.18 0.80
C ILE A 82 23.99 23.98 2.22
N SER A 83 23.40 23.10 3.03
CA SER A 83 23.91 22.83 4.38
C SER A 83 25.30 22.22 4.35
N GLU A 84 25.54 21.22 3.48
CA GLU A 84 26.87 20.61 3.34
C GLU A 84 27.91 21.65 2.90
N GLN A 85 27.57 22.52 1.94
CA GLN A 85 28.46 23.57 1.50
C GLN A 85 28.81 24.57 2.63
N PHE A 86 27.84 24.92 3.48
CA PHE A 86 28.07 25.83 4.61
C PHE A 86 28.80 25.17 5.78
N GLU A 87 28.71 23.85 5.93
CA GLU A 87 29.55 23.08 6.86
C GLU A 87 31.02 23.04 6.38
N LEU A 88 31.24 22.88 5.08
CA LEU A 88 32.57 22.90 4.48
C LEU A 88 33.22 24.29 4.58
N GLU A 89 32.45 25.33 4.29
CA GLU A 89 32.91 26.71 4.33
C GLU A 89 31.82 27.64 4.88
N TYR A 90 31.98 28.09 6.13
CA TYR A 90 31.00 28.99 6.75
C TYR A 90 30.87 30.32 5.94
N PRO A 91 29.64 30.73 5.56
CA PRO A 91 29.42 31.77 4.55
C PRO A 91 29.49 33.21 5.07
N LEU A 92 29.50 33.42 6.38
CA LEU A 92 29.52 34.75 7.00
C LEU A 92 30.87 35.04 7.67
N VAL A 93 31.27 36.31 7.62
CA VAL A 93 32.48 36.83 8.26
C VAL A 93 32.16 38.12 9.03
N GLY A 94 32.95 38.39 10.07
CA GLY A 94 32.83 39.63 10.84
C GLY A 94 33.06 40.89 9.99
N ALA A 95 32.52 42.02 10.43
CA ALA A 95 32.54 43.30 9.70
C ALA A 95 33.93 43.78 9.25
N ASN A 96 35.00 43.33 9.93
CA ASN A 96 36.40 43.71 9.72
C ASN A 96 37.18 42.72 8.83
N TYR A 97 36.51 41.80 8.15
CA TYR A 97 37.18 40.84 7.28
C TYR A 97 37.86 41.50 6.08
N VAL A 98 39.14 41.19 5.88
CA VAL A 98 39.93 41.56 4.70
C VAL A 98 40.25 40.27 3.93
N PRO A 99 39.85 40.15 2.65
CA PRO A 99 40.18 38.96 1.87
C PRO A 99 41.69 38.81 1.70
N PRO A 100 42.23 37.57 1.75
CA PRO A 100 43.62 37.34 1.41
C PRO A 100 43.84 37.66 -0.08
N THR A 101 44.51 38.78 -0.36
CA THR A 101 44.96 39.12 -1.72
C THR A 101 45.97 38.08 -2.19
N ALA A 102 45.69 37.45 -3.33
CA ALA A 102 46.56 36.48 -4.00
C ALA A 102 47.80 37.16 -4.61
N THR A 103 48.74 37.58 -3.76
CA THR A 103 50.12 37.95 -4.12
C THR A 103 51.03 37.67 -2.92
N ALA A 104 51.34 36.39 -2.68
CA ALA A 104 52.38 36.00 -1.73
C ALA A 104 52.91 34.60 -2.11
N SER A 105 53.64 34.52 -3.24
CA SER A 105 54.38 33.31 -3.62
C SER A 105 55.89 33.54 -3.83
N ASP A 106 56.43 34.73 -3.53
CA ASP A 106 57.85 35.05 -3.80
C ASP A 106 58.74 35.23 -2.56
N LEU A 107 58.31 34.83 -1.35
CA LEU A 107 59.13 35.01 -0.11
C LEU A 107 59.65 33.71 0.53
N LEU A 108 59.65 32.57 -0.17
CA LEU A 108 60.14 31.30 0.41
C LEU A 108 61.43 30.73 -0.22
N SER A 109 62.09 31.44 -1.15
CA SER A 109 63.33 30.95 -1.78
C SER A 109 64.64 31.58 -1.29
N ALA A 110 64.61 32.40 -0.22
CA ALA A 110 65.80 33.09 0.29
C ALA A 110 66.37 32.56 1.63
N GLN A 111 65.90 31.42 2.15
CA GLN A 111 66.34 30.89 3.45
C GLN A 111 67.09 29.54 3.39
N SER A 112 67.42 29.03 2.19
CA SER A 112 68.05 27.71 2.04
C SER A 112 69.59 27.74 1.97
N ALA A 113 70.24 28.87 2.24
CA ALA A 113 71.69 29.03 2.05
C ALA A 113 72.53 29.15 3.34
N GLU A 114 71.95 29.05 4.55
CA GLU A 114 72.67 29.29 5.82
C GLU A 114 72.78 28.09 6.78
N LEU A 115 72.65 26.84 6.32
CA LEU A 115 72.75 25.66 7.20
C LEU A 115 73.81 24.63 6.75
N SER A 116 75.00 25.10 6.36
CA SER A 116 76.15 24.24 6.06
C SER A 116 77.27 24.33 7.12
N ASP A 117 76.94 24.60 8.37
CA ASP A 117 77.85 24.38 9.51
C ASP A 117 77.04 24.00 10.75
N MET A 118 76.46 22.80 10.73
CA MET A 118 75.79 22.21 11.88
C MET A 118 76.65 21.07 12.43
N ASP A 119 76.97 21.18 13.71
CA ASP A 119 77.64 20.16 14.52
C ASP A 119 77.02 18.76 14.25
N PRO A 120 77.82 17.74 13.90
CA PRO A 120 77.30 16.40 13.57
C PRO A 120 76.47 15.78 14.69
N ALA A 121 76.72 16.15 15.95
CA ALA A 121 75.90 15.72 17.09
C ALA A 121 74.47 16.31 17.05
N ARG A 122 74.34 17.57 16.60
CA ARG A 122 73.06 18.25 16.48
C ARG A 122 72.26 17.73 15.29
N GLN A 123 72.92 17.41 14.17
CA GLN A 123 72.26 16.77 13.03
C GLN A 123 71.72 15.38 13.38
N SER A 124 72.49 14.57 14.12
CA SER A 124 72.04 13.26 14.61
C SER A 124 70.81 13.37 15.51
N LEU A 125 70.80 14.33 16.44
CA LEU A 125 69.66 14.55 17.34
C LEU A 125 68.40 15.04 16.59
N VAL A 126 68.56 15.94 15.62
CA VAL A 126 67.45 16.42 14.79
C VAL A 126 66.89 15.29 13.93
N GLN A 127 67.76 14.44 13.38
CA GLN A 127 67.35 13.27 12.62
C GLN A 127 66.58 12.27 13.51
N GLU A 128 67.08 11.95 14.71
CA GLU A 128 66.38 11.07 15.66
C GLU A 128 65.03 11.65 16.09
N ALA A 129 64.95 12.95 16.35
CA ALA A 129 63.69 13.62 16.66
C ALA A 129 62.71 13.58 15.48
N ALA A 130 63.19 13.81 14.25
CA ALA A 130 62.37 13.73 13.05
C ALA A 130 61.85 12.30 12.82
N GLU A 131 62.70 11.28 12.99
CA GLU A 131 62.30 9.87 12.90
C GLU A 131 61.21 9.53 13.92
N ARG A 132 61.35 9.99 15.18
CA ARG A 132 60.32 9.78 16.22
C ARG A 132 58.99 10.49 15.89
N VAL A 133 59.05 11.71 15.37
CA VAL A 133 57.84 12.44 14.95
C VAL A 133 57.15 11.73 13.78
N VAL A 134 57.90 11.27 12.78
CA VAL A 134 57.35 10.52 11.65
C VAL A 134 56.69 9.21 12.12
N ILE A 135 57.30 8.51 13.08
CA ILE A 135 56.72 7.29 13.66
C ILE A 135 55.42 7.62 14.42
N ASP A 136 55.38 8.66 15.25
CA ASP A 136 54.16 9.05 15.99
C ASP A 136 53.03 9.51 15.05
N VAL A 137 53.37 10.29 14.02
CA VAL A 137 52.42 10.73 12.98
C VAL A 137 51.86 9.53 12.23
N ASN A 138 52.71 8.58 11.82
CA ASN A 138 52.24 7.35 11.15
C ASN A 138 51.37 6.49 12.07
N GLN A 139 51.74 6.33 13.34
CA GLN A 139 50.91 5.57 14.29
C GLN A 139 49.54 6.21 14.51
N LYS A 140 49.49 7.54 14.64
CA LYS A 140 48.22 8.28 14.75
C LYS A 140 47.40 8.22 13.47
N ALA A 141 48.05 8.34 12.31
CA ALA A 141 47.41 8.21 11.01
C ALA A 141 46.82 6.81 10.82
N SER A 142 47.55 5.74 11.17
CA SER A 142 47.02 4.37 11.11
C SER A 142 45.77 4.19 11.96
N LYS A 143 45.78 4.65 13.21
CA LYS A 143 44.59 4.57 14.08
C LYS A 143 43.39 5.35 13.52
N TYR A 144 43.64 6.52 12.93
CA TYR A 144 42.58 7.30 12.28
C TYR A 144 42.03 6.57 11.05
N LEU A 145 42.89 5.94 10.24
CA LEU A 145 42.47 5.14 9.09
C LEU A 145 41.64 3.92 9.52
N ASP A 146 42.04 3.22 10.58
CA ASP A 146 41.29 2.08 11.14
C ASP A 146 39.90 2.53 11.63
N MET A 147 39.81 3.65 12.36
CA MET A 147 38.52 4.20 12.79
C MET A 147 37.65 4.64 11.61
N ARG A 148 38.25 5.20 10.56
CA ARG A 148 37.54 5.59 9.33
C ARG A 148 37.00 4.37 8.61
N GLU A 149 37.76 3.28 8.53
CA GLU A 149 37.30 2.02 7.95
C GLU A 149 36.09 1.47 8.73
N GLN A 150 36.17 1.45 10.07
CA GLN A 150 35.05 1.04 10.91
C GLN A 150 33.81 1.94 10.72
N ALA A 151 34.00 3.26 10.64
CA ALA A 151 32.91 4.20 10.40
C ALA A 151 32.23 3.97 9.04
N LEU A 152 32.99 3.63 7.99
CA LEU A 152 32.45 3.28 6.68
C LEU A 152 31.58 2.02 6.73
N LEU A 153 32.00 1.00 7.49
CA LEU A 153 31.19 -0.21 7.69
C LEU A 153 29.86 0.10 8.39
N TYR A 154 29.88 0.96 9.42
CA TYR A 154 28.64 1.39 10.08
C TYR A 154 27.74 2.20 9.15
N LEU A 155 28.31 3.08 8.33
CA LEU A 155 27.56 3.88 7.36
C LEU A 155 26.93 2.97 6.29
N GLN A 156 27.66 1.96 5.81
CA GLN A 156 27.12 0.97 4.89
C GLN A 156 25.93 0.23 5.51
N LYS A 157 26.10 -0.28 6.74
CA LYS A 157 25.02 -0.98 7.47
C LYS A 157 23.80 -0.09 7.69
N LEU A 158 24.01 1.18 8.03
CA LEU A 158 22.94 2.16 8.20
C LEU A 158 22.20 2.41 6.89
N ASN A 159 22.91 2.53 5.78
CA ASN A 159 22.32 2.72 4.46
C ASN A 159 21.51 1.48 4.02
N GLU A 160 22.05 0.28 4.22
CA GLU A 160 21.33 -0.98 3.97
C GLU A 160 20.02 -1.05 4.78
N SER A 161 20.08 -0.76 6.08
CA SER A 161 18.90 -0.73 6.94
C SER A 161 17.89 0.35 6.52
N ASN A 162 18.34 1.53 6.11
CA ASN A 162 17.46 2.58 5.62
C ASN A 162 16.75 2.16 4.33
N ARG A 163 17.45 1.49 3.40
CA ARG A 163 16.84 0.94 2.17
C ARG A 163 15.80 -0.13 2.48
N GLU A 164 16.05 -1.00 3.46
CA GLU A 164 15.07 -1.99 3.90
C GLU A 164 13.83 -1.33 4.51
N LEU A 165 14.02 -0.33 5.38
CA LEU A 165 12.93 0.42 5.98
C LEU A 165 12.08 1.15 4.93
N GLN A 166 12.73 1.72 3.92
CA GLN A 166 12.05 2.40 2.82
C GLN A 166 11.19 1.43 2.00
N ARG A 167 11.71 0.23 1.67
CA ARG A 167 10.92 -0.82 1.02
C ARG A 167 9.75 -1.27 1.88
N ALA A 168 9.97 -1.47 3.18
CA ALA A 168 8.92 -1.87 4.10
C ALA A 168 7.83 -0.80 4.20
N LYS A 169 8.21 0.48 4.16
CA LYS A 169 7.28 1.61 4.12
C LYS A 169 6.46 1.61 2.83
N GLU A 170 7.08 1.39 1.68
CA GLU A 170 6.40 1.32 0.37
C GLU A 170 5.37 0.17 0.34
N ILE A 171 5.75 -1.02 0.82
CA ILE A 171 4.84 -2.17 0.94
C ILE A 171 3.68 -1.85 1.92
N LEU A 172 3.97 -1.20 3.04
CA LEU A 172 2.93 -0.83 4.01
C LEU A 172 1.94 0.19 3.42
N THR A 173 2.43 1.15 2.63
CA THR A 173 1.55 2.11 1.95
C THR A 173 0.70 1.44 0.87
N GLU A 174 1.26 0.50 0.11
CA GLU A 174 0.52 -0.28 -0.89
C GLU A 174 -0.61 -1.07 -0.22
N HIS A 175 -0.33 -1.81 0.87
CA HIS A 175 -1.37 -2.52 1.62
C HIS A 175 -2.40 -1.60 2.26
N GLN A 176 -2.00 -0.41 2.72
CA GLN A 176 -2.92 0.59 3.24
C GLN A 176 -3.89 1.06 2.13
N ASP A 177 -3.37 1.35 0.95
CA ASP A 177 -4.17 1.79 -0.20
C ASP A 177 -5.12 0.67 -0.65
N GLU A 178 -4.65 -0.59 -0.72
CA GLU A 178 -5.49 -1.77 -0.97
C GLU A 178 -6.62 -1.89 0.07
N LEU A 179 -6.30 -1.81 1.36
CA LEU A 179 -7.30 -1.86 2.44
C LEU A 179 -8.32 -0.70 2.34
N GLN A 180 -7.87 0.48 1.93
CA GLN A 180 -8.73 1.64 1.74
C GLN A 180 -9.67 1.47 0.54
N GLU A 181 -9.29 0.72 -0.49
CA GLU A 181 -10.17 0.31 -1.58
C GLU A 181 -11.25 -0.68 -1.11
N TYR A 182 -10.91 -1.59 -0.19
CA TYR A 182 -11.88 -2.57 0.34
C TYR A 182 -12.84 -1.98 1.40
N LEU A 183 -12.42 -0.98 2.18
CA LEU A 183 -13.24 -0.33 3.21
C LEU A 183 -14.62 0.17 2.74
N PRO A 184 -14.79 0.86 1.59
CA PRO A 184 -16.10 1.27 1.10
C PRO A 184 -17.01 0.08 0.75
N SER A 185 -16.46 -1.11 0.49
CA SER A 185 -17.24 -2.34 0.27
C SER A 185 -17.77 -2.94 1.57
N VAL A 186 -16.97 -2.95 2.64
CA VAL A 186 -17.35 -3.54 3.94
C VAL A 186 -18.46 -2.73 4.63
N GLY A 187 -18.44 -1.40 4.51
CA GLY A 187 -19.52 -0.53 4.98
C GLY A 187 -20.87 -0.88 4.34
N ASN A 188 -20.88 -1.16 3.03
CA ASN A 188 -22.08 -1.57 2.31
C ASN A 188 -22.58 -2.95 2.75
N VAL A 189 -21.70 -3.94 2.95
CA VAL A 189 -22.10 -5.27 3.43
C VAL A 189 -22.72 -5.19 4.82
N SER A 190 -22.13 -4.45 5.75
CA SER A 190 -22.71 -4.29 7.09
C SER A 190 -24.09 -3.64 7.06
N SER A 191 -24.30 -2.70 6.13
CA SER A 191 -25.59 -2.05 5.94
C SER A 191 -26.63 -2.98 5.29
N LEU A 192 -26.22 -3.82 4.33
CA LEU A 192 -27.07 -4.86 3.74
C LEU A 192 -27.46 -5.91 4.78
N VAL A 193 -26.51 -6.37 5.59
CA VAL A 193 -26.79 -7.34 6.68
C VAL A 193 -27.77 -6.73 7.68
N ARG A 194 -27.63 -5.44 8.00
CA ARG A 194 -28.61 -4.72 8.83
C ARG A 194 -29.99 -4.55 8.19
N GLN A 195 -30.08 -4.54 6.87
CA GLN A 195 -31.38 -4.55 6.16
C GLN A 195 -32.02 -5.93 6.19
N LEU A 196 -31.22 -6.99 6.37
CA LEU A 196 -31.69 -8.36 6.53
C LEU A 196 -32.03 -8.70 8.00
N ASP A 197 -31.50 -7.93 8.97
CA ASP A 197 -31.89 -8.01 10.38
C ASP A 197 -33.38 -7.62 10.55
N GLY A 198 -34.24 -8.61 10.63
CA GLY A 198 -35.70 -8.45 10.78
C GLY A 198 -36.54 -9.39 9.93
N HIS A 199 -35.91 -10.11 9.00
CA HIS A 199 -36.52 -11.22 8.28
C HIS A 199 -36.27 -12.53 9.02
N GLU A 200 -37.32 -13.30 9.31
CA GLU A 200 -37.19 -14.63 9.91
C GLU A 200 -36.77 -15.62 8.83
N ASP A 201 -35.79 -16.49 9.13
CA ASP A 201 -35.33 -17.58 8.25
C ASP A 201 -36.39 -18.70 8.19
N THR A 202 -37.53 -18.39 7.58
CA THR A 202 -38.69 -19.27 7.43
C THR A 202 -38.92 -19.58 5.96
N VAL A 203 -39.48 -20.76 5.67
CA VAL A 203 -39.73 -21.24 4.31
C VAL A 203 -40.72 -20.31 3.58
N GLU A 204 -41.66 -19.74 4.33
CA GLU A 204 -42.67 -18.81 3.85
C GLU A 204 -42.06 -17.46 3.45
N GLU A 205 -41.12 -16.92 4.24
CA GLU A 205 -40.39 -15.70 3.86
C GLU A 205 -39.52 -15.93 2.63
N HIS A 206 -38.85 -17.09 2.55
CA HIS A 206 -38.05 -17.46 1.38
C HIS A 206 -38.88 -17.58 0.09
N ALA A 207 -40.11 -18.10 0.18
CA ALA A 207 -41.01 -18.16 -0.97
C ALA A 207 -41.40 -16.77 -1.48
N ASN A 208 -41.46 -15.78 -0.58
CA ASN A 208 -41.79 -14.39 -0.92
C ASN A 208 -40.57 -13.58 -1.40
N CYS A 209 -39.34 -14.08 -1.24
CA CYS A 209 -38.14 -13.42 -1.73
C CYS A 209 -38.00 -13.45 -3.26
N LEU A 210 -38.58 -14.46 -3.92
CA LEU A 210 -38.49 -14.65 -5.37
C LEU A 210 -39.86 -14.39 -6.02
N VAL A 211 -40.13 -13.11 -6.29
CA VAL A 211 -41.37 -12.68 -6.92
C VAL A 211 -41.18 -12.54 -8.43
N PRO A 212 -42.16 -12.93 -9.26
CA PRO A 212 -42.14 -12.69 -10.69
C PRO A 212 -42.05 -11.19 -11.00
N ALA A 213 -41.30 -10.81 -12.04
CA ALA A 213 -41.03 -9.40 -12.35
C ALA A 213 -42.26 -8.62 -12.85
N ASP A 214 -43.24 -9.31 -13.43
CA ASP A 214 -44.46 -8.75 -14.02
C ASP A 214 -45.68 -9.57 -13.55
N PRO A 215 -46.84 -8.96 -13.22
CA PRO A 215 -48.08 -9.68 -12.97
C PRO A 215 -48.45 -10.68 -14.07
N LEU A 216 -48.07 -10.44 -15.33
CA LEU A 216 -48.31 -11.38 -16.42
C LEU A 216 -47.43 -12.63 -16.31
N GLN A 217 -46.17 -12.49 -15.86
CA GLN A 217 -45.29 -13.62 -15.55
C GLN A 217 -45.77 -14.37 -14.30
N ALA A 218 -46.25 -13.65 -13.28
CA ALA A 218 -46.85 -14.27 -12.10
C ALA A 218 -48.04 -15.13 -12.48
N ARG A 219 -48.95 -14.61 -13.31
CA ARG A 219 -50.10 -15.38 -13.78
C ARG A 219 -49.69 -16.59 -14.63
N ALA A 220 -48.62 -16.48 -15.41
CA ALA A 220 -48.10 -17.61 -16.18
C ALA A 220 -47.59 -18.74 -15.27
N LEU A 221 -46.84 -18.39 -14.20
CA LEU A 221 -46.33 -19.35 -13.23
C LEU A 221 -47.46 -19.99 -12.41
N GLU A 222 -48.45 -19.22 -11.98
CA GLU A 222 -49.65 -19.75 -11.33
C GLU A 222 -50.35 -20.79 -12.20
N LEU A 223 -50.60 -20.44 -13.48
CA LEU A 223 -51.25 -21.35 -14.42
C LEU A 223 -50.42 -22.62 -14.68
N LEU A 224 -49.09 -22.51 -14.71
CA LEU A 224 -48.20 -23.68 -14.84
C LEU A 224 -48.31 -24.58 -13.60
N ALA A 225 -48.31 -23.98 -12.40
CA ALA A 225 -48.49 -24.71 -11.15
C ALA A 225 -49.86 -25.40 -11.09
N GLU A 226 -50.94 -24.71 -11.50
CA GLU A 226 -52.29 -25.29 -11.61
C GLU A 226 -52.32 -26.50 -12.57
N ILE A 227 -51.62 -26.43 -13.72
CA ILE A 227 -51.56 -27.54 -14.68
C ILE A 227 -50.87 -28.76 -14.07
N HIS A 228 -49.73 -28.57 -13.40
CA HIS A 228 -49.01 -29.65 -12.76
C HIS A 228 -49.79 -30.24 -11.58
N ALA A 229 -50.41 -29.39 -10.75
CA ALA A 229 -51.29 -29.84 -9.68
C ALA A 229 -52.45 -30.68 -10.23
N ALA A 230 -53.03 -30.29 -11.38
CA ALA A 230 -54.05 -31.09 -12.05
C ALA A 230 -53.51 -32.45 -12.54
N ASP A 231 -52.32 -32.49 -13.15
CA ASP A 231 -51.69 -33.77 -13.55
C ASP A 231 -51.43 -34.69 -12.33
N ASP A 232 -50.96 -34.13 -11.21
CA ASP A 232 -50.74 -34.88 -9.96
C ASP A 232 -52.05 -35.41 -9.37
N THR A 233 -53.11 -34.60 -9.36
CA THR A 233 -54.43 -35.05 -8.90
C THR A 233 -55.01 -36.16 -9.76
N LEU A 234 -54.86 -36.10 -11.10
CA LEU A 234 -55.28 -37.18 -11.99
C LEU A 234 -54.53 -38.48 -11.69
N ALA A 235 -53.22 -38.42 -11.44
CA ALA A 235 -52.43 -39.58 -11.05
C ALA A 235 -52.90 -40.18 -9.71
N LEU A 236 -53.22 -39.32 -8.73
CA LEU A 236 -53.75 -39.77 -7.43
C LEU A 236 -55.15 -40.38 -7.55
N LEU A 237 -56.01 -39.84 -8.43
CA LEU A 237 -57.33 -40.42 -8.70
C LEU A 237 -57.21 -41.80 -9.34
N GLU A 238 -56.27 -41.99 -10.28
CA GLU A 238 -56.01 -43.28 -10.91
C GLU A 238 -55.54 -44.32 -9.87
N GLU A 239 -54.61 -43.93 -8.99
CA GLU A 239 -54.12 -44.79 -7.92
C GLU A 239 -55.21 -45.09 -6.89
N GLY A 240 -56.06 -44.12 -6.55
CA GLY A 240 -57.20 -44.31 -5.65
C GLY A 240 -58.23 -45.28 -6.21
N LEU A 241 -58.47 -45.28 -7.52
CA LEU A 241 -59.31 -46.27 -8.18
C LEU A 241 -58.67 -47.68 -8.14
N LYS A 242 -57.37 -47.80 -8.44
CA LYS A 242 -56.63 -49.07 -8.38
C LYS A 242 -56.65 -49.70 -6.98
N ARG A 243 -56.66 -48.87 -5.94
CA ARG A 243 -56.73 -49.29 -4.53
C ARG A 243 -58.16 -49.45 -4.01
N GLU A 244 -59.17 -49.35 -4.87
CA GLU A 244 -60.59 -49.46 -4.52
C GLU A 244 -61.05 -48.44 -3.44
N LEU A 245 -60.36 -47.29 -3.34
CA LEU A 245 -60.70 -46.22 -2.39
C LEU A 245 -61.87 -45.34 -2.86
N MET A 246 -62.25 -45.45 -4.13
CA MET A 246 -63.36 -44.71 -4.74
C MET A 246 -64.09 -45.58 -5.76
N THR A 247 -65.35 -45.24 -6.04
CA THR A 247 -66.14 -45.94 -7.05
C THR A 247 -65.77 -45.48 -8.46
N CYS A 248 -66.07 -46.31 -9.47
CA CYS A 248 -65.86 -45.95 -10.87
C CYS A 248 -66.63 -44.68 -11.27
N ASP A 249 -67.86 -44.52 -10.76
CA ASP A 249 -68.69 -43.35 -11.08
C ASP A 249 -68.08 -42.07 -10.49
N ASP A 250 -67.57 -42.13 -9.26
CA ASP A 250 -66.87 -41.01 -8.62
C ASP A 250 -65.56 -40.67 -9.33
N TYR A 251 -64.80 -41.69 -9.75
CA TYR A 251 -63.57 -41.51 -10.51
C TYR A 251 -63.83 -40.77 -11.83
N VAL A 252 -64.80 -41.24 -12.63
CA VAL A 252 -65.11 -40.63 -13.93
C VAL A 252 -65.56 -39.18 -13.76
N LYS A 253 -66.38 -38.90 -12.73
CA LYS A 253 -66.81 -37.54 -12.42
C LYS A 253 -65.62 -36.64 -12.05
N ASN A 254 -64.78 -37.07 -11.12
CA ASN A 254 -63.65 -36.28 -10.64
C ASN A 254 -62.59 -36.06 -11.74
N VAL A 255 -62.28 -37.08 -12.55
CA VAL A 255 -61.37 -36.95 -13.69
C VAL A 255 -61.94 -35.99 -14.75
N SER A 256 -63.24 -36.02 -14.99
CA SER A 256 -63.91 -35.10 -15.91
C SER A 256 -63.81 -33.65 -15.42
N ASP A 257 -64.08 -33.41 -14.13
CA ASP A 257 -64.01 -32.08 -13.53
C ASP A 257 -62.57 -31.52 -13.53
N VAL A 258 -61.59 -32.30 -13.07
CA VAL A 258 -60.16 -31.94 -13.09
C VAL A 258 -59.67 -31.77 -14.53
N GLY A 259 -60.08 -32.64 -15.46
CA GLY A 259 -59.73 -32.52 -16.87
C GLY A 259 -60.27 -31.24 -17.51
N ARG A 260 -61.47 -30.79 -17.11
CA ARG A 260 -62.02 -29.51 -17.55
C ARG A 260 -61.21 -28.32 -17.00
N GLU A 261 -60.84 -28.35 -15.73
CA GLU A 261 -60.00 -27.32 -15.11
C GLU A 261 -58.62 -27.26 -15.77
N GLN A 262 -57.98 -28.42 -15.98
CA GLN A 262 -56.71 -28.52 -16.67
C GLN A 262 -56.78 -27.93 -18.09
N PHE A 263 -57.86 -28.21 -18.83
CA PHE A 263 -58.06 -27.62 -20.15
C PHE A 263 -58.11 -26.09 -20.09
N VAL A 264 -58.84 -25.53 -19.12
CA VAL A 264 -58.94 -24.07 -18.93
C VAL A 264 -57.58 -23.47 -18.58
N SER A 265 -56.85 -24.06 -17.63
CA SER A 265 -55.52 -23.55 -17.23
C SER A 265 -54.51 -23.66 -18.38
N ARG A 266 -54.47 -24.77 -19.14
CA ARG A 266 -53.64 -24.91 -20.35
C ARG A 266 -53.99 -23.88 -21.42
N HIS A 267 -55.28 -23.66 -21.66
CA HIS A 267 -55.74 -22.68 -22.66
C HIS A 267 -55.37 -21.24 -22.26
N LEU A 268 -55.55 -20.88 -20.99
CA LEU A 268 -55.17 -19.57 -20.47
C LEU A 268 -53.64 -19.38 -20.49
N TYR A 269 -52.87 -20.41 -20.14
CA TYR A 269 -51.41 -20.38 -20.17
C TYR A 269 -50.87 -20.07 -21.57
N LEU A 270 -51.42 -20.71 -22.61
CA LEU A 270 -51.05 -20.43 -24.00
C LEU A 270 -51.31 -18.96 -24.36
N LYS A 271 -52.47 -18.42 -23.98
CA LYS A 271 -52.82 -17.01 -24.22
C LYS A 271 -51.92 -16.03 -23.47
N VAL A 272 -51.50 -16.36 -22.26
CA VAL A 272 -50.60 -15.53 -21.45
C VAL A 272 -49.18 -15.61 -22.02
N SER A 273 -48.70 -16.80 -22.36
CA SER A 273 -47.39 -17.02 -22.99
C SER A 273 -47.25 -16.29 -24.31
N ASP A 274 -48.28 -16.30 -25.15
CA ASP A 274 -48.31 -15.54 -26.41
C ASP A 274 -48.20 -14.02 -26.19
N LYS A 275 -48.74 -13.50 -25.08
CA LYS A 275 -48.63 -12.09 -24.71
C LYS A 275 -47.25 -11.79 -24.15
N LEU A 276 -46.68 -12.67 -23.33
CA LEU A 276 -45.35 -12.52 -22.76
C LEU A 276 -44.25 -12.52 -23.84
N GLY A 277 -44.38 -13.37 -24.86
CA GLY A 277 -43.46 -13.39 -26.01
C GLY A 277 -43.53 -12.12 -26.88
N LYS A 278 -44.64 -11.37 -26.82
CA LYS A 278 -44.80 -10.10 -27.53
C LYS A 278 -44.29 -8.90 -26.71
N THR A 279 -44.43 -8.94 -25.38
CA THR A 279 -43.95 -7.88 -24.48
C THR A 279 -42.45 -7.94 -24.25
N SER A 280 -41.84 -9.14 -24.26
CA SER A 280 -40.38 -9.30 -24.13
C SER A 280 -39.60 -8.75 -25.33
N SER A 281 -40.24 -8.58 -26.49
CA SER A 281 -39.60 -7.99 -27.67
C SER A 281 -39.48 -6.46 -27.61
N GLY A 282 -40.14 -5.79 -26.66
CA GLY A 282 -40.09 -4.33 -26.48
C GLY A 282 -39.50 -3.88 -25.13
N ALA A 283 -39.34 -4.79 -24.18
CA ALA A 283 -38.77 -4.54 -22.86
C ALA A 283 -37.61 -5.51 -22.60
N ALA A 284 -36.60 -5.49 -23.48
CA ALA A 284 -35.28 -5.88 -23.04
C ALA A 284 -34.86 -4.85 -21.99
N ALA A 285 -34.99 -5.22 -20.71
CA ALA A 285 -34.30 -4.52 -19.65
C ALA A 285 -32.86 -4.34 -20.10
N THR A 286 -32.48 -3.07 -20.32
CA THR A 286 -31.09 -2.68 -20.43
C THR A 286 -30.43 -3.10 -19.13
N THR A 287 -29.80 -4.27 -19.14
CA THR A 287 -28.65 -4.51 -18.28
C THR A 287 -27.67 -3.37 -18.53
N PRO A 288 -27.10 -2.73 -17.49
CA PRO A 288 -26.02 -1.79 -17.71
C PRO A 288 -24.83 -2.61 -18.22
N VAL A 289 -24.72 -2.71 -19.54
CA VAL A 289 -23.53 -3.22 -20.20
C VAL A 289 -22.48 -2.12 -20.05
N SER A 290 -21.77 -2.13 -18.93
CA SER A 290 -20.45 -1.52 -18.82
C SER A 290 -19.59 -2.18 -19.89
N THR A 291 -19.44 -1.50 -21.02
CA THR A 291 -18.54 -1.91 -22.10
C THR A 291 -17.11 -1.68 -21.60
N PRO A 292 -16.29 -2.73 -21.40
CA PRO A 292 -14.88 -2.51 -21.12
C PRO A 292 -14.17 -2.11 -22.43
N PRO A 293 -13.08 -1.34 -22.36
CA PRO A 293 -12.30 -0.96 -23.53
C PRO A 293 -11.75 -2.20 -24.27
N PRO A 294 -11.57 -2.13 -25.60
CA PRO A 294 -11.22 -3.29 -26.42
C PRO A 294 -9.78 -3.73 -26.14
N GLY A 295 -9.61 -4.91 -25.54
CA GLY A 295 -8.29 -5.50 -25.31
C GLY A 295 -8.19 -6.75 -24.44
N GLN A 296 -9.29 -7.31 -23.92
CA GLN A 296 -9.23 -8.54 -23.10
C GLN A 296 -9.95 -9.70 -23.80
N SER A 297 -9.20 -10.80 -23.98
CA SER A 297 -9.67 -12.12 -24.39
C SER A 297 -10.93 -12.56 -23.63
N PRO A 298 -11.79 -13.42 -24.20
CA PRO A 298 -13.05 -13.80 -23.58
C PRO A 298 -12.79 -14.44 -22.21
N ARG A 299 -13.13 -13.70 -21.15
CA ARG A 299 -13.16 -14.22 -19.79
C ARG A 299 -14.26 -15.28 -19.73
N SER A 300 -13.91 -16.44 -19.19
CA SER A 300 -14.87 -17.47 -18.78
C SER A 300 -15.99 -16.86 -17.94
N PRO A 301 -17.21 -17.41 -17.99
CA PRO A 301 -18.31 -16.94 -17.16
C PRO A 301 -17.87 -16.94 -15.68
N PRO A 302 -18.30 -15.95 -14.88
CA PRO A 302 -17.93 -15.88 -13.47
C PRO A 302 -18.41 -17.16 -12.78
N GLU A 303 -17.47 -17.92 -12.23
CA GLU A 303 -17.77 -19.04 -11.35
C GLU A 303 -18.52 -18.49 -10.13
N VAL A 304 -19.80 -18.82 -10.02
CA VAL A 304 -20.54 -18.71 -8.77
C VAL A 304 -19.73 -19.47 -7.72
N PRO A 305 -19.36 -18.89 -6.57
CA PRO A 305 -18.68 -19.62 -5.51
C PRO A 305 -19.56 -20.80 -5.11
N GLN A 306 -19.20 -21.98 -5.59
CA GLN A 306 -19.84 -23.21 -5.14
C GLN A 306 -19.53 -23.32 -3.66
N ARG A 307 -20.55 -23.60 -2.83
CA ARG A 307 -20.32 -23.95 -1.43
C ARG A 307 -19.30 -25.09 -1.42
N LEU A 308 -18.09 -24.79 -0.94
CA LEU A 308 -17.02 -25.78 -0.81
C LEU A 308 -17.57 -26.98 -0.05
N ALA A 309 -17.21 -28.18 -0.49
CA ALA A 309 -17.64 -29.39 0.20
C ALA A 309 -17.20 -29.30 1.67
N PRO A 310 -18.00 -29.78 2.64
CA PRO A 310 -17.70 -29.69 4.06
C PRO A 310 -16.28 -30.16 4.44
N THR A 311 -15.79 -31.19 3.74
CA THR A 311 -14.44 -31.73 3.86
C THR A 311 -13.35 -30.76 3.39
N GLU A 312 -13.59 -30.04 2.31
CA GLU A 312 -12.63 -29.07 1.73
C GLU A 312 -12.55 -27.81 2.58
N ALA A 313 -13.68 -27.34 3.11
CA ALA A 313 -13.73 -26.21 4.03
C ALA A 313 -12.90 -26.48 5.30
N LEU A 314 -13.08 -27.65 5.93
CA LEU A 314 -12.31 -28.02 7.13
C LEU A 314 -10.83 -28.29 6.82
N ARG A 315 -10.50 -28.79 5.62
CA ARG A 315 -9.10 -29.00 5.21
C ARG A 315 -8.34 -27.68 5.03
N MET A 316 -9.00 -26.64 4.55
CA MET A 316 -8.38 -25.31 4.46
C MET A 316 -8.16 -24.68 5.84
N GLU A 317 -9.06 -24.92 6.79
CA GLU A 317 -8.95 -24.39 8.15
C GLU A 317 -7.96 -25.16 9.03
N PHE A 318 -7.81 -26.48 8.81
CA PHE A 318 -6.91 -27.35 9.57
C PHE A 318 -5.95 -28.10 8.64
N PRO A 319 -4.94 -27.43 8.07
CA PRO A 319 -4.02 -28.04 7.11
C PRO A 319 -3.11 -29.11 7.73
N SER A 320 -3.01 -29.14 9.06
CA SER A 320 -2.29 -30.15 9.84
C SER A 320 -3.11 -31.42 10.11
N ALA A 321 -4.42 -31.42 9.85
CA ALA A 321 -5.28 -32.58 10.03
C ALA A 321 -5.32 -33.43 8.75
N ASP A 322 -5.06 -34.73 8.89
CA ASP A 322 -5.17 -35.67 7.77
C ASP A 322 -6.62 -35.77 7.26
N VAL A 323 -6.78 -35.99 5.95
CA VAL A 323 -8.08 -36.01 5.26
C VAL A 323 -9.00 -37.10 5.81
N ASP A 324 -8.44 -38.20 6.29
CA ASP A 324 -9.20 -39.29 6.88
C ASP A 324 -9.73 -38.93 8.28
N VAL A 325 -8.96 -38.14 9.06
CA VAL A 325 -9.41 -37.62 10.37
C VAL A 325 -10.57 -36.63 10.19
N ILE A 326 -10.48 -35.75 9.20
CA ILE A 326 -11.56 -34.80 8.87
C ILE A 326 -12.84 -35.54 8.45
N ARG A 327 -12.70 -36.64 7.69
CA ARG A 327 -13.84 -37.46 7.26
C ARG A 327 -14.48 -38.21 8.42
N ASP A 328 -13.68 -38.77 9.32
CA ASP A 328 -14.16 -39.50 10.49
C ASP A 328 -14.88 -38.56 11.48
N VAL A 329 -14.38 -37.32 11.65
CA VAL A 329 -15.05 -36.30 12.46
C VAL A 329 -16.34 -35.83 11.80
N LEU A 330 -16.37 -35.63 10.48
CA LEU A 330 -17.63 -35.28 9.79
C LEU A 330 -18.65 -36.42 9.84
N ALA A 331 -18.21 -37.67 9.77
CA ALA A 331 -19.08 -38.84 9.89
C ALA A 331 -19.62 -39.03 11.31
N SER A 332 -18.84 -38.71 12.35
CA SER A 332 -19.27 -38.83 13.75
C SER A 332 -20.29 -37.78 14.17
N VAL A 333 -20.36 -36.65 13.44
CA VAL A 333 -21.28 -35.54 13.71
C VAL A 333 -22.34 -35.37 12.60
N GLU A 334 -22.64 -36.43 11.85
CA GLU A 334 -23.71 -36.46 10.82
C GLU A 334 -23.63 -35.30 9.80
N GLY A 335 -22.42 -34.79 9.53
CA GLY A 335 -22.18 -33.70 8.57
C GLY A 335 -22.39 -32.27 9.11
N ASP A 336 -22.60 -32.07 10.42
CA ASP A 336 -22.65 -30.72 11.00
C ASP A 336 -21.24 -30.11 11.10
N LEU A 337 -20.99 -29.13 10.24
CA LEU A 337 -19.73 -28.39 10.10
C LEU A 337 -19.34 -27.63 11.36
N THR A 338 -20.30 -27.12 12.14
CA THR A 338 -20.00 -26.26 13.28
C THR A 338 -19.39 -27.05 14.43
N ILE A 339 -19.95 -28.23 14.71
CA ILE A 339 -19.48 -29.13 15.76
C ILE A 339 -18.20 -29.83 15.29
N ALA A 340 -18.11 -30.24 14.02
CA ALA A 340 -16.88 -30.82 13.45
C ALA A 340 -15.68 -29.86 13.55
N ARG A 341 -15.88 -28.55 13.27
CA ARG A 341 -14.86 -27.51 13.45
C ARG A 341 -14.42 -27.37 14.91
N GLN A 342 -15.38 -27.42 15.85
CA GLN A 342 -15.07 -27.31 17.27
C GLN A 342 -14.28 -28.52 17.79
N GLN A 343 -14.59 -29.73 17.31
CA GLN A 343 -13.84 -30.94 17.64
C GLN A 343 -12.41 -30.93 17.07
N LEU A 344 -12.25 -30.56 15.79
CA LEU A 344 -10.93 -30.44 15.16
C LEU A 344 -10.05 -29.39 15.86
N LYS A 345 -10.63 -28.27 16.30
CA LYS A 345 -9.92 -27.23 17.06
C LYS A 345 -9.44 -27.71 18.44
N MET A 346 -10.09 -28.71 19.04
CA MET A 346 -9.61 -29.32 20.28
C MET A 346 -8.48 -30.33 20.03
N MET A 347 -8.42 -30.93 18.85
CA MET A 347 -7.41 -31.93 18.47
C MET A 347 -6.15 -31.31 17.85
N PHE A 348 -6.29 -30.18 17.17
CA PHE A 348 -5.23 -29.45 16.47
C PHE A 348 -5.29 -27.96 16.86
N PRO A 349 -4.63 -27.57 17.98
CA PRO A 349 -4.65 -26.19 18.49
C PRO A 349 -3.83 -25.20 17.65
#